data_AF-A0A6M4H1P7-F1
#
_entry.id   AF-A0A6M4H1P7-F1
#
_cell.length_a   1.000
_cell.length_b   1.000
_cell.length_c   1.000
_cell.angle_alpha   90.00
_cell.angle_beta   90.00
_cell.angle_gamma   90.00
#
_symmetry.space_group_name_H-M   'P 1'
#
loop_
_entity.id
_entity.type
_entity.pdbx_description
1 polymer ?
#
loop_
_entity_poly.entity_id
_entity_poly.type
_entity_poly.pdbx_seq_one_letter_code
_entity_poly.pdbx_strand_id
1 'polypeptide(L)'
;MDSTTRERGNLLLLMAAMLALGVAVAFTTGLTGQAARLARDRASDRALAEAREALIAYATSRPIDAQVGPGYLPCPDLDDDGWAEATCGSLAGASGQAQRLGRLPWKTLGLSQLRDGYGEPLWYAVSTRHKGLLNCAASATCVDMGPDTALGTITVRDATGLIVHDGRLDDPARGSAGGAAAVVIAPGPPLHRIEDAAGTRRLQIRDAPGDPARYLDKAPGDRFADEDNADFIDRTDTRAVNANGFIAGPVLLADGTLAVNDRIVAITPSDLLPRVMQRVAQEVLQCLRGQGLPAPATCGSVDATPGARFGRVPVEIARACQLAPEEGPAWWNAWRRHVFYALDVQPVDAGGRPVGGPRPAAVLVAGPPLAGQSHGAGAEGDVRQWLEGPHRELERLNPASPEPRCAGVPSAPCAPGPCDRVVVAPPAADRNDAVVAP
;
A
#
# COMPACT_ATOMS: atom_id res chain seq x y z
N MET A 1 -32.99 12.97 -78.22
CA MET A 1 -33.32 13.12 -76.79
C MET A 1 -32.71 11.94 -76.05
N ASP A 2 -31.41 11.98 -75.71
CA ASP A 2 -30.77 10.88 -74.94
C ASP A 2 -29.45 11.27 -74.21
N SER A 3 -29.07 12.56 -74.19
CA SER A 3 -27.83 13.01 -73.52
C SER A 3 -28.05 13.45 -72.07
N THR A 4 -29.26 13.86 -71.70
CA THR A 4 -29.55 14.47 -70.38
C THR A 4 -29.68 13.46 -69.24
N THR A 5 -30.01 12.20 -69.53
CA THR A 5 -30.08 11.09 -68.56
C THR A 5 -28.70 10.53 -68.21
N ARG A 6 -27.76 10.52 -69.17
CA ARG A 6 -26.38 10.04 -68.97
C ARG A 6 -25.52 11.00 -68.13
N GLU A 7 -25.70 12.31 -68.34
CA GLU A 7 -25.01 13.35 -67.55
C GLU A 7 -25.51 13.43 -66.10
N ARG A 8 -26.80 13.22 -65.87
CA ARG A 8 -27.38 13.18 -64.50
C ARG A 8 -26.94 11.93 -63.72
N GLY A 9 -26.74 10.79 -64.39
CA GLY A 9 -26.23 9.56 -63.77
C GLY A 9 -24.78 9.67 -63.29
N ASN A 10 -23.91 10.30 -64.10
CA ASN A 10 -22.51 10.52 -63.72
C ASN A 10 -22.36 11.50 -62.55
N LEU A 11 -23.21 12.52 -62.45
CA LEU A 11 -23.18 13.47 -61.33
C LEU A 11 -23.57 12.81 -60.01
N LEU A 12 -24.60 11.95 -60.01
CA LEU A 12 -25.03 11.18 -58.84
C LEU A 12 -23.95 10.19 -58.39
N LEU A 13 -23.27 9.51 -59.32
CA LEU A 13 -22.16 8.62 -59.01
C LEU A 13 -20.96 9.37 -58.42
N LEU A 14 -20.63 10.55 -58.95
CA LEU A 14 -19.56 11.41 -58.41
C LEU A 14 -19.89 11.92 -57.00
N MET A 15 -21.13 12.38 -56.76
CA MET A 15 -21.57 12.81 -55.44
C MET A 15 -21.58 11.65 -54.44
N ALA A 16 -22.06 10.47 -54.84
CA ALA A 16 -22.04 9.26 -54.01
C ALA A 16 -20.60 8.81 -53.70
N ALA A 17 -19.69 8.87 -54.67
CA ALA A 17 -18.27 8.55 -54.47
C ALA A 17 -17.58 9.56 -53.52
N MET A 18 -17.87 10.86 -53.66
CA MET A 18 -17.37 11.88 -52.74
C MET A 18 -17.93 11.70 -51.32
N LEU A 19 -19.22 11.38 -51.19
CA LEU A 19 -19.84 11.09 -49.89
C LEU A 19 -19.22 9.84 -49.25
N ALA A 20 -19.05 8.77 -50.01
CA ALA A 20 -18.43 7.53 -49.54
C ALA A 20 -16.97 7.75 -49.10
N LEU A 21 -16.20 8.56 -49.86
CA LEU A 21 -14.84 8.93 -49.49
C LEU A 21 -14.83 9.80 -48.22
N GLY A 22 -15.75 10.76 -48.11
CA GLY A 22 -15.91 11.60 -46.91
C GLY A 22 -16.23 10.78 -45.66
N VAL A 23 -17.15 9.82 -45.76
CA VAL A 23 -17.48 8.89 -44.67
C VAL A 23 -16.29 7.99 -44.32
N ALA A 24 -15.59 7.45 -45.32
CA ALA A 24 -14.41 6.61 -45.10
C ALA A 24 -13.28 7.38 -44.39
N VAL A 25 -13.01 8.62 -44.79
CA VAL A 25 -12.01 9.50 -44.15
C VAL A 25 -12.44 9.86 -42.73
N ALA A 26 -13.70 10.24 -42.50
CA ALA A 26 -14.22 10.54 -41.16
C ALA A 26 -14.16 9.32 -40.22
N PHE A 27 -14.49 8.12 -40.72
CA PHE A 27 -14.43 6.88 -39.95
C PHE A 27 -12.99 6.49 -39.60
N THR A 28 -12.06 6.55 -40.56
CA THR A 28 -10.65 6.20 -40.33
C THR A 28 -9.93 7.20 -39.40
N THR A 29 -10.21 8.49 -39.54
CA THR A 29 -9.68 9.53 -38.61
C THR A 29 -10.25 9.38 -37.20
N GLY A 30 -11.55 9.04 -37.07
CA GLY A 30 -12.17 8.74 -35.79
C GLY A 30 -11.53 7.53 -35.10
N LEU A 31 -11.31 6.44 -35.84
CA LEU A 31 -10.67 5.23 -35.33
C LEU A 31 -9.22 5.45 -34.91
N THR A 32 -8.43 6.16 -35.71
CA THR A 32 -7.02 6.46 -35.37
C THR A 32 -6.92 7.36 -34.15
N GLY A 33 -7.81 8.34 -33.99
CA GLY A 33 -7.90 9.17 -32.79
C GLY A 33 -8.22 8.39 -31.52
N GLN A 34 -9.17 7.44 -31.58
CA GLN A 34 -9.48 6.56 -30.45
C GLN A 34 -8.32 5.62 -30.11
N ALA A 35 -7.68 5.02 -31.12
CA ALA A 35 -6.53 4.15 -30.92
C ALA A 35 -5.36 4.89 -30.25
N ALA A 36 -5.09 6.14 -30.65
CA ALA A 36 -4.06 6.96 -30.03
C ALA A 36 -4.37 7.31 -28.57
N ARG A 37 -5.63 7.63 -28.23
CA ARG A 37 -6.04 7.88 -26.84
C ARG A 37 -5.87 6.64 -25.98
N LEU A 38 -6.36 5.49 -26.45
CA LEU A 38 -6.20 4.21 -25.75
C LEU A 38 -4.72 3.82 -25.56
N ALA A 39 -3.87 4.12 -26.53
CA ALA A 39 -2.43 3.89 -26.40
C ALA A 39 -1.80 4.76 -25.30
N ARG A 40 -2.19 6.05 -25.22
CA ARG A 40 -1.75 6.95 -24.14
C ARG A 40 -2.27 6.51 -22.78
N ASP A 41 -3.55 6.14 -22.69
CA ASP A 41 -4.15 5.63 -21.46
C ASP A 41 -3.40 4.41 -20.93
N ARG A 42 -3.10 3.44 -21.80
CA ARG A 42 -2.28 2.27 -21.46
C ARG A 42 -0.85 2.63 -21.04
N ALA A 43 -0.27 3.67 -21.62
CA ALA A 43 1.06 4.14 -21.23
C ALA A 43 1.03 4.77 -19.83
N SER A 44 0.02 5.61 -19.53
CA SER A 44 -0.20 6.15 -18.18
C SER A 44 -0.41 5.04 -17.16
N ASP A 45 -1.25 4.04 -17.46
CA ASP A 45 -1.54 2.94 -16.54
C ASP A 45 -0.29 2.09 -16.25
N ARG A 46 0.58 1.87 -17.25
CA ARG A 46 1.87 1.20 -17.05
C ARG A 46 2.81 2.01 -16.16
N ALA A 47 2.93 3.31 -16.40
CA ALA A 47 3.77 4.19 -15.59
C ALA A 47 3.29 4.23 -14.13
N LEU A 48 1.97 4.30 -13.92
CA LEU A 48 1.37 4.24 -12.58
C LEU A 48 1.64 2.89 -11.90
N ALA A 49 1.49 1.77 -12.62
CA ALA A 49 1.76 0.44 -12.07
C ALA A 49 3.25 0.25 -11.70
N GLU A 50 4.17 0.75 -12.52
CA GLU A 50 5.61 0.69 -12.24
C GLU A 50 5.98 1.55 -11.02
N ALA A 51 5.48 2.78 -10.93
CA ALA A 51 5.66 3.64 -9.76
C ALA A 51 5.11 3.00 -8.48
N ARG A 52 3.93 2.38 -8.57
CA ARG A 52 3.29 1.67 -7.45
C ARG A 52 4.16 0.53 -6.92
N GLU A 53 4.63 -0.35 -7.81
CA GLU A 53 5.47 -1.47 -7.40
C GLU A 53 6.83 -1.01 -6.85
N ALA A 54 7.41 0.07 -7.39
CA ALA A 54 8.65 0.64 -6.88
C ALA A 54 8.51 1.21 -5.46
N LEU A 55 7.39 1.88 -5.17
CA LEU A 55 7.08 2.37 -3.81
C LEU A 55 6.90 1.22 -2.82
N ILE A 56 6.18 0.17 -3.23
CA ILE A 56 6.03 -1.04 -2.41
C ILE A 56 7.38 -1.72 -2.19
N ALA A 57 8.21 -1.82 -3.23
CA ALA A 57 9.56 -2.37 -3.14
C ALA A 57 10.42 -1.57 -2.16
N TYR A 58 10.43 -0.24 -2.27
CA TYR A 58 11.16 0.67 -1.37
C TYR A 58 10.80 0.44 0.11
N ALA A 59 9.50 0.32 0.41
CA ALA A 59 9.01 0.08 1.77
C ALA A 59 9.54 -1.24 2.39
N THR A 60 9.95 -2.19 1.56
CA THR A 60 10.42 -3.52 1.95
C THR A 60 11.94 -3.72 1.83
N SER A 61 12.61 -2.90 1.01
CA SER A 61 14.04 -3.05 0.71
C SER A 61 14.93 -2.23 1.63
N ARG A 62 14.39 -1.16 2.22
CA ARG A 62 15.15 -0.27 3.12
C ARG A 62 15.83 -1.08 4.24
N PRO A 63 17.11 -0.82 4.55
CA PRO A 63 17.77 -1.42 5.70
C PRO A 63 16.96 -1.15 6.96
N ILE A 64 16.64 -2.23 7.69
CA ILE A 64 16.04 -2.15 9.02
C ILE A 64 17.19 -2.03 10.01
N ASP A 65 17.13 -1.02 10.86
CA ASP A 65 18.04 -0.87 11.98
C ASP A 65 17.25 -0.62 13.26
N ALA A 66 17.94 -0.28 14.35
CA ALA A 66 17.31 -0.02 15.63
C ALA A 66 16.28 1.13 15.62
N GLN A 67 16.57 2.17 14.83
CA GLN A 67 15.85 3.44 14.82
C GLN A 67 14.85 3.53 13.65
N VAL A 68 15.06 2.74 12.61
CA VAL A 68 14.29 2.72 11.37
C VAL A 68 13.67 1.34 11.17
N GLY A 69 12.38 1.25 11.44
CA GLY A 69 11.57 0.09 11.11
C GLY A 69 11.23 -0.01 9.62
N PRO A 70 10.61 -1.12 9.19
CA PRO A 70 10.16 -1.28 7.81
C PRO A 70 8.80 -0.63 7.56
N GLY A 71 8.39 -0.53 6.29
CA GLY A 71 7.06 -0.05 5.89
C GLY A 71 6.94 1.45 5.61
N TYR A 72 8.03 2.23 5.76
CA TYR A 72 8.03 3.64 5.40
C TYR A 72 8.24 3.87 3.90
N LEU A 73 7.58 4.89 3.40
CA LEU A 73 7.66 5.40 2.04
C LEU A 73 8.54 6.68 1.99
N PRO A 74 9.17 6.96 0.84
CA PRO A 74 9.98 8.16 0.69
C PRO A 74 9.12 9.42 0.74
N CYS A 75 9.70 10.56 1.09
CA CYS A 75 9.03 11.83 0.85
C CYS A 75 8.96 12.14 -0.65
N PRO A 76 7.99 12.94 -1.10
CA PRO A 76 7.97 13.43 -2.47
C PRO A 76 9.21 14.24 -2.82
N ASP A 77 9.48 14.32 -4.11
CA ASP A 77 10.44 15.26 -4.69
C ASP A 77 9.74 16.63 -4.85
N LEU A 78 10.25 17.66 -4.16
CA LEU A 78 9.62 18.99 -4.14
C LEU A 78 10.31 20.00 -5.07
N ASP A 79 11.48 19.66 -5.61
CA ASP A 79 12.29 20.56 -6.44
C ASP A 79 12.58 20.02 -7.86
N ASP A 80 11.99 18.87 -8.22
CA ASP A 80 12.06 18.19 -9.51
C ASP A 80 13.48 17.68 -9.85
N ASP A 81 14.31 17.43 -8.84
CA ASP A 81 15.66 16.87 -9.01
C ASP A 81 15.69 15.34 -9.10
N GLY A 82 14.55 14.69 -8.81
CA GLY A 82 14.33 13.25 -8.80
C GLY A 82 14.61 12.53 -7.48
N TRP A 83 15.12 13.22 -6.46
CA TRP A 83 15.38 12.67 -5.14
C TRP A 83 14.24 12.98 -4.16
N ALA A 84 14.02 12.05 -3.26
CA ALA A 84 13.09 12.23 -2.15
C ALA A 84 13.65 13.26 -1.18
N GLU A 85 12.80 14.18 -0.73
CA GLU A 85 13.15 15.07 0.35
C GLU A 85 13.51 14.31 1.62
N ALA A 86 14.43 14.85 2.42
CA ALA A 86 14.75 14.26 3.71
C ALA A 86 13.56 14.28 4.68
N THR A 87 12.68 15.28 4.53
CA THR A 87 11.54 15.52 5.43
C THR A 87 10.37 16.12 4.67
N CYS A 88 9.14 15.69 4.99
CA CYS A 88 7.93 16.18 4.34
C CYS A 88 6.83 16.46 5.38
N GLY A 89 7.03 17.50 6.18
CA GLY A 89 6.14 17.95 7.25
C GLY A 89 6.27 17.16 8.55
N SER A 90 5.55 17.58 9.59
CA SER A 90 5.63 16.99 10.94
C SER A 90 5.02 15.59 11.02
N LEU A 91 5.44 14.83 12.04
CA LEU A 91 5.00 13.45 12.32
C LEU A 91 3.48 13.34 12.53
N ALA A 92 2.86 14.34 13.14
CA ALA A 92 1.42 14.35 13.43
C ALA A 92 0.57 14.85 12.27
N GLY A 93 1.18 15.46 11.24
CA GLY A 93 0.46 16.08 10.13
C GLY A 93 0.21 17.58 10.29
N ALA A 94 0.43 18.12 11.50
CA ALA A 94 0.04 19.48 11.88
C ALA A 94 0.75 20.61 11.12
N SER A 95 1.91 20.33 10.51
CA SER A 95 2.69 21.31 9.74
C SER A 95 3.33 20.67 8.51
N GLY A 96 3.62 21.47 7.49
CA GLY A 96 4.24 21.02 6.23
C GLY A 96 3.31 20.20 5.33
N GLN A 97 2.01 20.53 5.27
CA GLN A 97 1.03 19.86 4.39
C GLN A 97 1.47 19.88 2.92
N ALA A 98 1.88 21.06 2.43
CA ALA A 98 2.34 21.23 1.05
C ALA A 98 3.56 20.36 0.68
N GLN A 99 4.31 19.85 1.66
CA GLN A 99 5.48 19.00 1.42
C GLN A 99 5.10 17.52 1.20
N ARG A 100 3.82 17.16 1.40
CA ARG A 100 3.34 15.77 1.28
C ARG A 100 2.78 15.45 -0.11
N LEU A 101 2.77 16.42 -1.02
CA LEU A 101 2.44 16.26 -2.44
C LEU A 101 3.57 16.90 -3.26
N GLY A 102 4.16 16.12 -4.16
CA GLY A 102 5.26 16.54 -5.02
C GLY A 102 5.42 15.59 -6.21
N ARG A 103 6.57 15.64 -6.88
CA ARG A 103 6.93 14.69 -7.93
C ARG A 103 7.28 13.33 -7.33
N LEU A 104 7.15 12.30 -8.16
CA LEU A 104 7.64 10.96 -7.82
C LEU A 104 9.17 10.99 -7.73
N PRO A 105 9.78 10.61 -6.58
CA PRO A 105 11.23 10.66 -6.39
C PRO A 105 11.93 9.49 -7.09
N TRP A 106 11.95 9.53 -8.43
CA TRP A 106 12.34 8.42 -9.29
C TRP A 106 13.78 7.95 -9.08
N LYS A 107 14.73 8.83 -8.74
CA LYS A 107 16.11 8.44 -8.40
C LYS A 107 16.17 7.67 -7.10
N THR A 108 15.47 8.13 -6.06
CA THR A 108 15.35 7.41 -4.78
C THR A 108 14.74 6.02 -4.97
N LEU A 109 13.79 5.89 -5.91
CA LEU A 109 13.13 4.63 -6.23
C LEU A 109 13.94 3.74 -7.19
N GLY A 110 15.10 4.21 -7.69
CA GLY A 110 15.92 3.46 -8.64
C GLY A 110 15.27 3.27 -10.01
N LEU A 111 14.39 4.20 -10.41
CA LEU A 111 13.67 4.18 -11.69
C LEU A 111 14.30 5.14 -12.70
N SER A 112 13.89 5.02 -13.96
CA SER A 112 13.94 6.18 -14.87
C SER A 112 12.82 7.16 -14.53
N GLN A 113 12.93 8.43 -14.95
CA GLN A 113 11.84 9.40 -14.79
C GLN A 113 10.60 8.94 -15.58
N LEU A 114 9.64 8.34 -14.87
CA LEU A 114 8.40 7.84 -15.45
C LEU A 114 7.53 9.00 -15.92
N ARG A 115 6.92 8.82 -17.08
CA ARG A 115 6.04 9.79 -17.72
C ARG A 115 4.74 9.11 -18.10
N ASP A 116 3.65 9.85 -18.00
CA ASP A 116 2.35 9.41 -18.44
C ASP A 116 2.27 9.34 -19.99
N GLY A 117 1.13 8.89 -20.52
CA GLY A 117 0.91 8.80 -21.97
C GLY A 117 0.93 10.15 -22.70
N TYR A 118 0.95 11.27 -22.00
CA TYR A 118 1.01 12.62 -22.55
C TYR A 118 2.39 13.27 -22.35
N GLY A 119 3.35 12.54 -21.76
CA GLY A 119 4.73 12.98 -21.57
C GLY A 119 4.97 13.69 -20.24
N GLU A 120 4.00 13.67 -19.33
CA GLU A 120 4.05 14.44 -18.09
C GLU A 120 4.63 13.60 -16.95
N PRO A 121 5.51 14.17 -16.10
CA PRO A 121 6.03 13.48 -14.92
C PRO A 121 4.91 13.15 -13.92
N LEU A 122 5.03 12.01 -13.25
CA LEU A 122 4.07 11.58 -12.24
C LEU A 122 4.18 12.43 -10.96
N TRP A 123 3.02 12.70 -10.35
CA TRP A 123 2.90 13.26 -9.01
C TRP A 123 2.74 12.15 -7.98
N TYR A 124 3.13 12.44 -6.75
CA TYR A 124 3.16 11.50 -5.65
C TYR A 124 2.77 12.20 -4.35
N ALA A 125 1.84 11.60 -3.63
CA ALA A 125 1.46 11.99 -2.28
C ALA A 125 1.69 10.85 -1.29
N VAL A 126 2.14 11.18 -0.10
CA VAL A 126 2.45 10.22 0.98
C VAL A 126 1.64 10.54 2.23
N SER A 127 1.11 9.50 2.86
CA SER A 127 0.36 9.66 4.10
C SER A 127 1.29 9.99 5.28
N THR A 128 0.79 10.78 6.22
CA THR A 128 1.54 11.26 7.38
C THR A 128 2.07 10.11 8.23
N ARG A 129 1.34 9.00 8.28
CA ARG A 129 1.79 7.78 8.97
C ARG A 129 2.91 7.09 8.21
N HIS A 130 2.86 7.01 6.89
CA HIS A 130 3.80 6.18 6.12
C HIS A 130 5.08 6.91 5.69
N LYS A 131 5.15 8.24 5.78
CA LYS A 131 6.36 9.00 5.46
C LYS A 131 7.43 8.84 6.55
N GLY A 132 8.70 8.70 6.17
CA GLY A 132 9.75 8.69 7.21
C GLY A 132 11.20 8.69 6.73
N LEU A 133 11.91 9.78 7.07
CA LEU A 133 13.36 9.81 7.30
C LEU A 133 13.75 10.56 8.60
N LEU A 134 12.78 11.04 9.40
CA LEU A 134 13.06 11.80 10.61
C LEU A 134 12.96 10.94 11.88
N ASN A 135 14.14 10.58 12.42
CA ASN A 135 14.41 10.39 13.86
C ASN A 135 13.24 9.93 14.75
N CYS A 136 12.60 8.81 14.36
CA CYS A 136 11.55 8.18 15.16
C CYS A 136 12.03 7.66 16.53
N ALA A 137 13.35 7.62 16.77
CA ALA A 137 13.95 7.34 18.07
C ALA A 137 13.40 8.21 19.22
N ALA A 138 12.82 9.39 18.91
CA ALA A 138 12.25 10.29 19.91
C ALA A 138 10.76 10.08 20.21
N SER A 139 10.02 9.22 19.49
CA SER A 139 8.58 9.03 19.72
C SER A 139 8.05 7.64 19.38
N ALA A 140 7.37 7.00 20.34
CA ALA A 140 6.66 5.74 20.16
C ALA A 140 5.60 5.81 19.04
N THR A 141 4.94 6.96 18.86
CA THR A 141 3.93 7.14 17.80
C THR A 141 4.53 7.21 16.40
N CYS A 142 5.84 7.45 16.28
CA CYS A 142 6.57 7.50 15.01
C CYS A 142 6.99 6.10 14.55
N VAL A 143 7.44 5.24 15.48
CA VAL A 143 7.95 3.88 15.19
C VAL A 143 6.86 2.81 15.08
N ASP A 144 5.62 3.12 15.43
CA ASP A 144 4.51 2.17 15.46
C ASP A 144 3.84 2.05 14.08
N MET A 145 4.48 1.24 13.22
CA MET A 145 3.97 0.79 11.91
C MET A 145 3.67 -0.71 11.92
N GLY A 146 3.33 -1.26 13.09
CA GLY A 146 2.96 -2.65 13.22
C GLY A 146 1.63 -2.96 12.52
N PRO A 147 1.28 -4.25 12.35
CA PRO A 147 0.02 -4.66 11.77
C PRO A 147 -1.23 -4.06 12.44
N ASP A 148 -1.15 -3.71 13.74
CA ASP A 148 -2.24 -3.09 14.50
C ASP A 148 -2.40 -1.58 14.30
N THR A 149 -1.47 -0.91 13.63
CA THR A 149 -1.36 0.56 13.67
C THR A 149 -1.02 1.19 12.34
N ALA A 150 -0.55 0.40 11.37
CA ALA A 150 -0.30 0.82 10.00
C ALA A 150 -1.60 1.22 9.30
N LEU A 151 -1.86 2.53 9.31
CA LEU A 151 -3.09 3.16 8.83
C LEU A 151 -2.76 4.15 7.74
N GLY A 152 -3.40 4.00 6.57
CA GLY A 152 -3.40 5.06 5.57
C GLY A 152 -4.36 6.17 5.98
N THR A 153 -4.01 7.40 5.63
CA THR A 153 -4.72 8.60 6.11
C THR A 153 -5.18 9.50 4.97
N ILE A 154 -4.99 9.07 3.72
CA ILE A 154 -5.44 9.78 2.54
C ILE A 154 -6.80 9.23 2.08
N THR A 155 -7.77 10.12 1.86
CA THR A 155 -9.04 9.76 1.22
C THR A 155 -8.88 9.70 -0.29
N VAL A 156 -9.49 8.70 -0.93
CA VAL A 156 -9.52 8.58 -2.40
C VAL A 156 -10.94 8.26 -2.83
N ARG A 157 -11.39 8.95 -3.88
CA ARG A 157 -12.68 8.76 -4.54
C ARG A 157 -12.50 8.23 -5.95
N ASP A 158 -13.48 7.46 -6.39
CA ASP A 158 -13.61 7.13 -7.81
C ASP A 158 -14.27 8.29 -8.60
N ALA A 159 -14.33 8.13 -9.92
CA ALA A 159 -14.94 9.11 -10.83
C ALA A 159 -16.44 9.37 -10.56
N THR A 160 -17.11 8.50 -9.79
CA THR A 160 -18.51 8.67 -9.43
C THR A 160 -18.69 9.53 -8.17
N GLY A 161 -17.60 9.82 -7.44
CA GLY A 161 -17.59 10.52 -6.15
C GLY A 161 -17.63 9.58 -4.93
N LEU A 162 -17.72 8.26 -5.16
CA LEU A 162 -17.73 7.26 -4.10
C LEU A 162 -16.35 7.19 -3.46
N ILE A 163 -16.30 7.19 -2.13
CA ILE A 163 -15.07 6.96 -1.37
C ILE A 163 -14.67 5.50 -1.53
N VAL A 164 -13.53 5.26 -2.16
CA VAL A 164 -12.92 3.92 -2.30
C VAL A 164 -11.90 3.65 -1.20
N HIS A 165 -11.27 4.70 -0.66
CA HIS A 165 -10.38 4.64 0.49
C HIS A 165 -10.70 5.80 1.43
N ASP A 166 -11.02 5.54 2.69
CA ASP A 166 -11.42 6.58 3.66
C ASP A 166 -10.31 6.88 4.67
N GLY A 167 -9.63 8.02 4.49
CA GLY A 167 -8.54 8.50 5.34
C GLY A 167 -8.96 8.94 6.74
N ARG A 168 -10.26 8.97 7.04
CA ARG A 168 -10.82 9.32 8.35
C ARG A 168 -10.90 8.12 9.28
N LEU A 169 -10.91 6.91 8.73
CA LEU A 169 -11.03 5.67 9.51
C LEU A 169 -9.76 5.42 10.34
N ASP A 170 -9.97 4.95 11.57
CA ASP A 170 -8.94 4.62 12.56
C ASP A 170 -8.85 3.12 12.88
N ASP A 171 -9.48 2.29 12.06
CA ASP A 171 -9.56 0.84 12.23
C ASP A 171 -8.66 0.11 11.22
N PRO A 172 -7.49 -0.42 11.65
CA PRO A 172 -6.56 -1.14 10.77
C PRO A 172 -7.11 -2.48 10.27
N ALA A 173 -8.06 -3.09 10.98
CA ALA A 173 -8.74 -4.31 10.52
C ALA A 173 -9.60 -4.04 9.27
N ARG A 174 -9.96 -2.77 9.02
CA ARG A 174 -10.61 -2.33 7.79
C ARG A 174 -9.60 -1.88 6.72
N GLY A 175 -8.37 -2.36 6.74
CA GLY A 175 -7.27 -1.88 5.88
C GLY A 175 -7.59 -1.78 4.37
N SER A 176 -8.53 -2.57 3.84
CA SER A 176 -9.01 -2.44 2.44
C SER A 176 -9.99 -1.29 2.21
N ALA A 177 -10.74 -0.87 3.25
CA ALA A 177 -11.66 0.27 3.23
C ALA A 177 -11.07 1.53 3.90
N GLY A 178 -9.97 1.39 4.64
CA GLY A 178 -9.21 2.49 5.24
C GLY A 178 -8.53 3.37 4.19
N GLY A 179 -7.88 4.42 4.67
CA GLY A 179 -7.20 5.39 3.80
C GLY A 179 -6.02 4.80 3.04
N ALA A 180 -5.61 5.52 2.00
CA ALA A 180 -4.39 5.22 1.27
C ALA A 180 -3.14 5.64 2.08
N ALA A 181 -2.09 4.82 2.00
CA ALA A 181 -0.75 5.09 2.49
C ALA A 181 0.04 6.01 1.52
N ALA A 182 -0.28 5.93 0.23
CA ALA A 182 0.24 6.81 -0.79
C ALA A 182 -0.68 6.85 -2.01
N VAL A 183 -0.51 7.90 -2.81
CA VAL A 183 -1.24 8.11 -4.07
C VAL A 183 -0.24 8.52 -5.14
N VAL A 184 -0.25 7.85 -6.29
CA VAL A 184 0.52 8.27 -7.48
C VAL A 184 -0.47 8.74 -8.54
N ILE A 185 -0.17 9.87 -9.16
CA ILE A 185 -1.08 10.58 -10.05
C ILE A 185 -0.40 10.85 -11.39
N ALA A 186 -1.07 10.47 -12.47
CA ALA A 186 -0.71 10.84 -13.82
C ALA A 186 -1.62 12.00 -14.26
N PRO A 187 -1.07 13.21 -14.46
CA PRO A 187 -1.85 14.43 -14.59
C PRO A 187 -2.53 14.61 -15.96
N GLY A 188 -2.30 13.70 -16.91
CA GLY A 188 -2.93 13.77 -18.23
C GLY A 188 -2.57 15.05 -19.01
N PRO A 189 -3.30 15.33 -20.11
CA PRO A 189 -3.12 16.56 -20.86
C PRO A 189 -3.67 17.77 -20.09
N PRO A 190 -3.13 18.99 -20.31
CA PRO A 190 -3.63 20.21 -19.68
C PRO A 190 -5.13 20.45 -19.89
N LEU A 191 -5.83 20.83 -18.82
CA LEU A 191 -7.23 21.27 -18.84
C LEU A 191 -7.38 22.77 -18.54
N HIS A 192 -8.58 23.27 -18.80
CA HIS A 192 -9.08 24.48 -18.18
C HIS A 192 -9.62 24.12 -16.79
N ARG A 193 -8.70 24.09 -15.82
CA ARG A 193 -8.96 23.73 -14.42
C ARG A 193 -10.01 24.65 -13.82
N ILE A 194 -10.94 24.07 -13.07
CA ILE A 194 -11.95 24.81 -12.33
C ILE A 194 -11.34 25.22 -11.00
N GLU A 195 -11.39 26.51 -10.68
CA GLU A 195 -10.75 27.06 -9.47
C GLU A 195 -11.74 27.15 -8.30
N ASP A 196 -12.99 27.53 -8.59
CA ASP A 196 -14.00 27.83 -7.57
C ASP A 196 -15.39 27.28 -7.93
N ALA A 197 -16.30 27.33 -6.95
CA ALA A 197 -17.70 26.94 -7.12
C ALA A 197 -18.47 27.86 -8.09
N ALA A 198 -17.94 29.06 -8.39
CA ALA A 198 -18.50 29.96 -9.40
C ALA A 198 -18.15 29.53 -10.84
N GLY A 199 -17.30 28.52 -11.00
CA GLY A 199 -16.89 27.96 -12.29
C GLY A 199 -15.79 28.75 -12.99
N THR A 200 -15.04 29.59 -12.26
CA THR A 200 -13.87 30.28 -12.80
C THR A 200 -12.88 29.24 -13.33
N ARG A 201 -12.42 29.43 -14.57
CA ARG A 201 -11.50 28.50 -15.23
C ARG A 201 -10.15 29.12 -15.47
N ARG A 202 -9.10 28.38 -15.12
CA ARG A 202 -7.70 28.73 -15.39
C ARG A 202 -7.09 27.68 -16.30
N LEU A 203 -6.41 28.13 -17.36
CA LEU A 203 -5.61 27.21 -18.17
C LEU A 203 -4.43 26.69 -17.35
N GLN A 204 -4.25 25.38 -17.33
CA GLN A 204 -3.03 24.76 -16.79
C GLN A 204 -1.84 25.08 -17.69
N ILE A 205 -0.98 26.00 -17.25
CA ILE A 205 0.29 26.33 -17.89
C ILE A 205 1.38 25.58 -17.13
N ARG A 206 2.02 24.60 -17.78
CA ARG A 206 2.94 23.63 -17.15
C ARG A 206 4.38 24.12 -17.13
N ASP A 207 4.58 25.31 -16.55
CA ASP A 207 5.85 26.06 -16.52
C ASP A 207 6.44 26.21 -15.10
N ALA A 208 5.73 25.74 -14.05
CA ALA A 208 6.24 25.72 -12.68
C ALA A 208 6.14 24.29 -12.08
N PRO A 209 7.20 23.46 -12.17
CA PRO A 209 7.16 22.04 -11.83
C PRO A 209 6.68 21.69 -10.40
N GLY A 210 6.89 22.59 -9.43
CA GLY A 210 6.49 22.41 -8.03
C GLY A 210 5.10 22.95 -7.65
N ASP A 211 4.33 23.47 -8.60
CA ASP A 211 2.96 23.98 -8.36
C ASP A 211 1.92 22.94 -8.82
N PRO A 212 1.34 22.12 -7.92
CA PRO A 212 0.41 21.06 -8.30
C PRO A 212 -0.83 21.59 -9.01
N ALA A 213 -1.29 22.81 -8.70
CA ALA A 213 -2.49 23.39 -9.30
C ALA A 213 -2.31 23.75 -10.79
N ARG A 214 -1.07 23.73 -11.30
CA ARG A 214 -0.77 23.87 -12.74
C ARG A 214 -0.82 22.56 -13.52
N TYR A 215 -1.02 21.43 -12.84
CA TYR A 215 -0.99 20.09 -13.46
C TYR A 215 -2.21 19.25 -13.09
N LEU A 216 -2.65 19.34 -11.83
CA LEU A 216 -3.70 18.51 -11.24
C LEU A 216 -5.05 19.23 -11.25
N ASP A 217 -6.09 18.42 -11.31
CA ASP A 217 -7.46 18.85 -11.55
C ASP A 217 -8.30 18.93 -10.27
N LYS A 218 -9.48 19.55 -10.41
CA LYS A 218 -10.46 19.72 -9.33
C LYS A 218 -11.84 19.27 -9.80
N ALA A 219 -12.53 18.50 -8.97
CA ALA A 219 -13.91 18.08 -9.18
C ALA A 219 -14.87 18.90 -8.28
N PRO A 220 -15.47 19.99 -8.79
CA PRO A 220 -16.37 20.82 -8.00
C PRO A 220 -17.74 20.17 -7.77
N GLY A 221 -18.38 20.51 -6.66
CA GLY A 221 -19.76 20.19 -6.32
C GLY A 221 -19.91 19.10 -5.26
N ASP A 222 -21.06 19.11 -4.59
CA ASP A 222 -21.41 18.24 -3.46
C ASP A 222 -21.17 16.75 -3.74
N ARG A 223 -21.46 16.31 -4.97
CA ARG A 223 -21.25 14.91 -5.40
C ARG A 223 -19.80 14.46 -5.21
N PHE A 224 -18.85 15.36 -5.43
CA PHE A 224 -17.42 15.09 -5.37
C PHE A 224 -16.77 15.71 -4.13
N ALA A 225 -17.56 16.35 -3.24
CA ALA A 225 -17.07 17.07 -2.07
C ALA A 225 -16.04 18.17 -2.39
N ASP A 226 -16.17 18.81 -3.56
CA ASP A 226 -15.22 19.81 -4.07
C ASP A 226 -13.76 19.32 -4.10
N GLU A 227 -13.53 18.02 -4.29
CA GLU A 227 -12.20 17.40 -4.22
C GLU A 227 -11.21 18.09 -5.16
N ASP A 228 -10.04 18.44 -4.61
CA ASP A 228 -8.97 19.11 -5.33
C ASP A 228 -7.69 18.28 -5.25
N ASN A 229 -7.31 17.65 -6.37
CA ASN A 229 -6.10 16.81 -6.41
C ASN A 229 -4.81 17.62 -6.16
N ALA A 230 -4.85 18.95 -6.23
CA ALA A 230 -3.72 19.82 -5.92
C ALA A 230 -3.65 20.27 -4.44
N ASP A 231 -4.70 20.06 -3.64
CA ASP A 231 -4.81 20.58 -2.28
C ASP A 231 -5.50 19.58 -1.34
N PHE A 232 -4.91 18.39 -1.19
CA PHE A 232 -5.41 17.39 -0.25
C PHE A 232 -5.06 17.75 1.21
N ILE A 233 -5.77 17.17 2.18
CA ILE A 233 -5.52 17.29 3.62
C ILE A 233 -5.15 15.94 4.21
N ASP A 234 -4.07 15.90 4.99
CA ASP A 234 -3.64 14.69 5.68
C ASP A 234 -3.07 14.99 7.08
N ARG A 235 -3.86 14.63 8.09
CA ARG A 235 -3.60 14.84 9.51
C ARG A 235 -3.85 13.57 10.30
N THR A 236 -2.91 13.22 11.16
CA THR A 236 -3.04 12.09 12.08
C THR A 236 -3.63 12.52 13.42
N ASP A 237 -3.33 13.75 13.86
CA ASP A 237 -3.84 14.33 15.10
C ASP A 237 -5.32 14.74 15.03
N THR A 238 -5.88 14.95 13.84
CA THR A 238 -7.31 15.24 13.65
C THR A 238 -7.84 14.60 12.37
N ARG A 239 -7.90 13.26 12.34
CA ARG A 239 -8.25 12.51 11.11
C ARG A 239 -9.61 12.83 10.50
N ALA A 240 -10.56 13.33 11.29
CA ALA A 240 -11.86 13.75 10.77
C ALA A 240 -11.75 14.79 9.63
N VAL A 241 -10.66 15.57 9.60
CA VAL A 241 -10.41 16.56 8.54
C VAL A 241 -9.81 15.98 7.26
N ASN A 242 -9.41 14.70 7.25
CA ASN A 242 -8.87 14.01 6.06
C ASN A 242 -9.97 13.68 5.05
N ALA A 243 -11.04 14.47 5.03
CA ALA A 243 -12.15 14.34 4.12
C ALA A 243 -11.83 14.82 2.71
N ASN A 244 -10.90 15.78 2.61
CA ASN A 244 -10.34 16.31 1.38
C ASN A 244 -9.09 15.52 1.02
N GLY A 245 -9.17 14.73 -0.04
CA GLY A 245 -8.18 13.78 -0.51
C GLY A 245 -7.96 13.91 -2.01
N PHE A 246 -8.18 12.82 -2.74
CA PHE A 246 -8.02 12.75 -4.20
C PHE A 246 -9.22 12.11 -4.89
N ILE A 247 -9.44 12.46 -6.16
CA ILE A 247 -10.47 11.88 -7.02
C ILE A 247 -9.87 11.39 -8.34
N ALA A 248 -10.16 10.13 -8.69
CA ALA A 248 -9.74 9.55 -9.95
C ALA A 248 -10.63 10.00 -11.11
N GLY A 249 -10.02 10.46 -12.19
CA GLY A 249 -10.69 10.75 -13.46
C GLY A 249 -11.00 9.50 -14.28
N PRO A 250 -11.80 9.64 -15.36
CA PRO A 250 -12.35 10.90 -15.84
C PRO A 250 -13.63 11.31 -15.08
N VAL A 251 -13.72 12.58 -14.68
CA VAL A 251 -14.94 13.17 -14.09
C VAL A 251 -15.59 14.13 -15.09
N LEU A 252 -16.84 13.87 -15.44
CA LEU A 252 -17.67 14.76 -16.25
C LEU A 252 -18.70 15.48 -15.36
N LEU A 253 -18.82 16.80 -15.52
CA LEU A 253 -19.88 17.58 -14.90
C LEU A 253 -21.22 17.37 -15.63
N ALA A 254 -22.30 17.86 -15.03
CA ALA A 254 -23.66 17.72 -15.58
C ALA A 254 -23.82 18.35 -16.98
N ASP A 255 -23.02 19.35 -17.32
CA ASP A 255 -22.99 19.99 -18.64
C ASP A 255 -22.11 19.26 -19.67
N GLY A 256 -21.50 18.13 -19.29
CA GLY A 256 -20.58 17.36 -20.13
C GLY A 256 -19.13 17.88 -20.13
N THR A 257 -18.82 18.93 -19.36
CA THR A 257 -17.44 19.39 -19.16
C THR A 257 -16.59 18.30 -18.50
N LEU A 258 -15.41 18.01 -19.05
CA LEU A 258 -14.38 17.25 -18.36
C LEU A 258 -13.72 18.11 -17.28
N ALA A 259 -13.94 17.76 -16.01
CA ALA A 259 -13.39 18.46 -14.85
C ALA A 259 -12.09 17.83 -14.35
N VAL A 260 -11.98 16.50 -14.39
CA VAL A 260 -10.80 15.74 -13.97
C VAL A 260 -10.44 14.73 -15.03
N ASN A 261 -9.19 14.73 -15.47
CA ASN A 261 -8.58 13.69 -16.30
C ASN A 261 -7.40 12.99 -15.59
N ASP A 262 -7.01 13.46 -14.40
CA ASP A 262 -6.02 12.83 -13.55
C ASP A 262 -6.32 11.34 -13.36
N ARG A 263 -5.35 10.49 -13.68
CA ARG A 263 -5.42 9.06 -13.36
C ARG A 263 -4.68 8.80 -12.08
N ILE A 264 -5.27 7.98 -11.22
CA ILE A 264 -4.77 7.76 -9.87
C ILE A 264 -4.59 6.27 -9.61
N VAL A 265 -3.48 5.92 -8.96
CA VAL A 265 -3.33 4.63 -8.28
C VAL A 265 -3.04 4.88 -6.80
N ALA A 266 -3.85 4.26 -5.94
CA ALA A 266 -3.64 4.26 -4.51
C ALA A 266 -2.79 3.06 -4.08
N ILE A 267 -2.00 3.26 -3.04
CA ILE A 267 -1.30 2.22 -2.30
C ILE A 267 -1.89 2.23 -0.90
N THR A 268 -2.41 1.11 -0.43
CA THR A 268 -3.00 0.98 0.91
C THR A 268 -2.08 0.19 1.84
N PRO A 269 -2.33 0.22 3.17
CA PRO A 269 -1.64 -0.69 4.09
C PRO A 269 -1.79 -2.16 3.72
N SER A 270 -2.92 -2.59 3.13
CA SER A 270 -3.10 -3.98 2.68
C SER A 270 -2.20 -4.36 1.52
N ASP A 271 -1.69 -3.39 0.76
CA ASP A 271 -0.70 -3.61 -0.30
C ASP A 271 0.72 -3.74 0.25
N LEU A 272 1.03 -2.97 1.31
CA LEU A 272 2.36 -2.87 1.90
C LEU A 272 2.62 -3.97 2.93
N LEU A 273 1.72 -4.11 3.91
CA LEU A 273 1.91 -4.93 5.11
C LEU A 273 2.30 -6.38 4.81
N PRO A 274 1.67 -7.10 3.85
CA PRO A 274 2.04 -8.49 3.59
C PRO A 274 3.52 -8.65 3.21
N ARG A 275 4.07 -7.73 2.41
CA ARG A 275 5.49 -7.79 1.99
C ARG A 275 6.41 -7.28 3.11
N VAL A 276 5.98 -6.27 3.86
CA VAL A 276 6.70 -5.76 5.03
C VAL A 276 6.83 -6.84 6.11
N MET A 277 5.76 -7.56 6.40
CA MET A 277 5.72 -8.69 7.34
C MET A 277 6.65 -9.82 6.89
N GLN A 278 6.68 -10.14 5.58
CA GLN A 278 7.65 -11.10 5.04
C GLN A 278 9.09 -10.65 5.24
N ARG A 279 9.39 -9.35 5.03
CA ARG A 279 10.72 -8.80 5.29
C ARG A 279 11.10 -8.93 6.77
N VAL A 280 10.21 -8.56 7.69
CA VAL A 280 10.42 -8.72 9.14
C VAL A 280 10.72 -10.18 9.49
N ALA A 281 9.93 -11.11 8.94
CA ALA A 281 10.13 -12.54 9.16
C ALA A 281 11.49 -13.03 8.66
N GLN A 282 11.96 -12.53 7.50
CA GLN A 282 13.28 -12.85 6.95
C GLN A 282 14.42 -12.36 7.86
N GLU A 283 14.36 -11.11 8.33
CA GLU A 283 15.37 -10.55 9.24
C GLU A 283 15.45 -11.34 10.55
N VAL A 284 14.29 -11.63 11.14
CA VAL A 284 14.22 -12.40 12.39
C VAL A 284 14.76 -13.82 12.18
N LEU A 285 14.38 -14.48 11.09
CA LEU A 285 14.87 -15.83 10.77
C LEU A 285 16.38 -15.86 10.56
N GLN A 286 16.92 -14.87 9.83
CA GLN A 286 18.37 -14.73 9.62
C GLN A 286 19.09 -14.58 10.95
N CYS A 287 18.55 -13.76 11.87
CA CYS A 287 19.14 -13.63 13.18
C CYS A 287 19.03 -14.91 14.02
N LEU A 288 17.85 -15.52 14.11
CA LEU A 288 17.63 -16.74 14.90
C LEU A 288 18.60 -17.85 14.48
N ARG A 289 18.90 -17.97 13.18
CA ARG A 289 19.93 -18.89 12.67
C ARG A 289 21.33 -18.55 13.17
N GLY A 290 21.71 -17.28 13.18
CA GLY A 290 22.97 -16.82 13.76
C GLY A 290 23.08 -17.10 15.26
N GLN A 291 21.96 -17.14 15.98
CA GLN A 291 21.88 -17.45 17.41
C GLN A 291 21.74 -18.96 17.70
N GLY A 292 21.80 -19.82 16.69
CA GLY A 292 21.68 -21.27 16.88
C GLY A 292 20.26 -21.78 17.16
N LEU A 293 19.23 -21.05 16.74
CA LEU A 293 17.81 -21.39 16.90
C LEU A 293 17.42 -21.69 18.36
N PRO A 294 17.54 -20.69 19.27
CA PRO A 294 17.24 -20.86 20.68
C PRO A 294 15.76 -21.19 20.92
N ALA A 295 15.43 -21.67 22.12
CA ALA A 295 14.04 -21.94 22.50
C ALA A 295 13.21 -20.63 22.58
N PRO A 296 11.97 -20.61 22.08
CA PRO A 296 11.10 -19.44 22.10
C PRO A 296 10.59 -19.11 23.51
N ALA A 297 10.07 -17.89 23.66
CA ALA A 297 9.33 -17.46 24.83
C ALA A 297 7.84 -17.81 24.69
N THR A 298 7.22 -18.35 25.74
CA THR A 298 5.81 -18.79 25.73
C THR A 298 4.95 -18.03 26.76
N CYS A 299 3.63 -18.04 26.57
CA CYS A 299 2.64 -17.57 27.56
C CYS A 299 2.85 -16.11 28.05
N GLY A 300 3.31 -15.22 27.18
CA GLY A 300 3.61 -13.83 27.55
C GLY A 300 4.93 -13.64 28.32
N SER A 301 5.72 -14.70 28.53
CA SER A 301 7.11 -14.58 28.96
C SER A 301 7.90 -13.76 27.95
N VAL A 302 8.88 -13.01 28.45
CA VAL A 302 9.88 -12.31 27.63
C VAL A 302 11.16 -13.14 27.47
N ASP A 303 11.32 -14.19 28.28
CA ASP A 303 12.50 -15.05 28.32
C ASP A 303 12.27 -16.38 27.61
N ALA A 304 13.36 -16.96 27.10
CA ALA A 304 13.37 -18.26 26.48
C ALA A 304 12.83 -19.33 27.43
N THR A 305 11.92 -20.18 26.95
CA THR A 305 11.31 -21.25 27.73
C THR A 305 11.99 -22.57 27.38
N PRO A 306 12.75 -23.21 28.29
CA PRO A 306 13.48 -24.44 27.99
C PRO A 306 12.58 -25.54 27.42
N GLY A 307 13.00 -26.11 26.29
CA GLY A 307 12.27 -27.18 25.60
C GLY A 307 11.06 -26.71 24.79
N ALA A 308 10.69 -25.42 24.82
CA ALA A 308 9.67 -24.89 23.92
C ALA A 308 10.16 -25.00 22.46
N ARG A 309 9.21 -25.22 21.56
CA ARG A 309 9.43 -25.34 20.11
C ARG A 309 8.57 -24.36 19.31
N PHE A 310 7.66 -23.64 19.96
CA PHE A 310 6.88 -22.57 19.37
C PHE A 310 6.66 -21.44 20.36
N GLY A 311 6.75 -20.20 19.90
CA GLY A 311 6.43 -19.01 20.68
C GLY A 311 7.06 -17.75 20.11
N ARG A 312 7.29 -16.75 20.95
CA ARG A 312 7.82 -15.44 20.57
C ARG A 312 9.34 -15.40 20.65
N VAL A 313 9.93 -14.41 19.98
CA VAL A 313 11.37 -14.10 20.09
C VAL A 313 11.69 -13.61 21.50
N PRO A 314 12.58 -14.28 22.26
CA PRO A 314 12.99 -13.81 23.58
C PRO A 314 13.68 -12.44 23.53
N VAL A 315 13.56 -11.64 24.59
CA VAL A 315 14.11 -10.27 24.64
C VAL A 315 15.63 -10.24 24.47
N GLU A 316 16.34 -11.17 25.11
CA GLU A 316 17.80 -11.27 25.01
C GLU A 316 18.26 -11.66 23.60
N ILE A 317 17.47 -12.47 22.91
CA ILE A 317 17.71 -12.79 21.50
C ILE A 317 17.45 -11.57 20.62
N ALA A 318 16.33 -10.85 20.82
CA ALA A 318 16.04 -9.62 20.08
C ALA A 318 17.12 -8.55 20.27
N ARG A 319 17.70 -8.44 21.47
CA ARG A 319 18.86 -7.59 21.77
C ARG A 319 20.12 -8.05 21.04
N ALA A 320 20.45 -9.33 21.09
CA ALA A 320 21.58 -9.92 20.35
C ALA A 320 21.44 -9.73 18.83
N CYS A 321 20.21 -9.68 18.33
CA CYS A 321 19.87 -9.40 16.94
C CYS A 321 19.87 -7.91 16.58
N GLN A 322 20.11 -7.01 17.53
CA GLN A 322 19.96 -5.55 17.36
C GLN A 322 18.58 -5.12 16.83
N LEU A 323 17.53 -5.93 17.03
CA LEU A 323 16.15 -5.56 16.68
C LEU A 323 15.63 -4.52 17.69
N ALA A 324 16.06 -4.60 18.94
CA ALA A 324 15.78 -3.64 20.01
C ALA A 324 17.04 -3.37 20.85
N PRO A 325 18.00 -2.57 20.35
CA PRO A 325 19.30 -2.43 20.99
C PRO A 325 19.38 -1.40 22.12
N GLU A 326 18.35 -0.58 22.35
CA GLU A 326 18.34 0.43 23.43
C GLU A 326 17.03 0.44 24.24
N GLU A 327 17.09 0.94 25.48
CA GLU A 327 15.90 1.32 26.25
C GLU A 327 15.30 2.60 25.67
N GLY A 328 14.36 2.45 24.73
CA GLY A 328 13.68 3.57 24.08
C GLY A 328 12.64 3.14 23.05
N PRO A 329 11.98 4.10 22.36
CA PRO A 329 11.10 3.82 21.24
C PRO A 329 11.89 3.13 20.10
N ALA A 330 11.68 1.83 19.92
CA ALA A 330 12.19 1.05 18.81
C ALA A 330 11.02 0.47 18.02
N TRP A 331 11.17 0.32 16.71
CA TRP A 331 10.16 -0.32 15.86
C TRP A 331 9.79 -1.71 16.39
N TRP A 332 10.77 -2.45 16.91
CA TRP A 332 10.54 -3.79 17.47
C TRP A 332 9.50 -3.81 18.60
N ASN A 333 9.30 -2.72 19.34
CA ASN A 333 8.28 -2.68 20.38
C ASN A 333 6.85 -2.82 19.81
N ALA A 334 6.62 -2.27 18.61
CA ALA A 334 5.37 -2.43 17.87
C ALA A 334 5.24 -3.83 17.23
N TRP A 335 6.36 -4.44 16.83
CA TRP A 335 6.36 -5.67 16.05
C TRP A 335 6.48 -6.95 16.88
N ARG A 336 7.14 -6.93 18.05
CA ARG A 336 7.45 -8.15 18.84
C ARG A 336 6.22 -8.97 19.22
N ARG A 337 5.06 -8.32 19.38
CA ARG A 337 3.77 -8.96 19.66
C ARG A 337 3.15 -9.63 18.43
N HIS A 338 3.65 -9.38 17.24
CA HIS A 338 3.22 -10.06 16.02
C HIS A 338 4.14 -11.19 15.61
N VAL A 339 5.40 -11.20 16.07
CA VAL A 339 6.40 -12.17 15.61
C VAL A 339 6.45 -13.42 16.48
N PHE A 340 6.27 -14.56 15.83
CA PHE A 340 6.41 -15.90 16.40
C PHE A 340 7.42 -16.70 15.57
N TYR A 341 7.96 -17.77 16.16
CA TYR A 341 8.69 -18.76 15.40
C TYR A 341 8.45 -20.16 15.95
N ALA A 342 8.60 -21.13 15.06
CA ALA A 342 8.44 -22.55 15.31
C ALA A 342 9.73 -23.28 14.92
N LEU A 343 10.10 -24.33 15.65
CA LEU A 343 11.24 -25.20 15.41
C LEU A 343 10.78 -26.54 14.81
N ASP A 344 11.63 -27.11 13.95
CA ASP A 344 11.43 -28.33 13.14
C ASP A 344 9.98 -28.51 12.66
N VAL A 345 9.64 -27.76 11.62
CA VAL A 345 8.31 -27.65 11.03
C VAL A 345 8.25 -28.21 9.62
N GLN A 346 7.05 -28.56 9.16
CA GLN A 346 6.78 -28.99 7.80
C GLN A 346 6.00 -27.91 7.03
N PRO A 347 6.59 -27.24 6.03
CA PRO A 347 5.86 -26.34 5.16
C PRO A 347 4.79 -27.09 4.36
N VAL A 348 3.60 -26.51 4.25
CA VAL A 348 2.49 -27.05 3.46
C VAL A 348 1.80 -25.97 2.62
N ASP A 349 1.15 -26.37 1.53
CA ASP A 349 0.28 -25.48 0.77
C ASP A 349 -1.06 -25.25 1.49
N ALA A 350 -1.94 -24.42 0.91
CA ALA A 350 -3.26 -24.15 1.48
C ALA A 350 -4.15 -25.40 1.60
N GLY A 351 -3.87 -26.46 0.84
CA GLY A 351 -4.55 -27.76 0.92
C GLY A 351 -3.90 -28.74 1.90
N GLY A 352 -2.85 -28.32 2.61
CA GLY A 352 -2.12 -29.15 3.58
C GLY A 352 -1.15 -30.14 2.95
N ARG A 353 -0.81 -30.01 1.66
CA ARG A 353 0.19 -30.85 0.99
C ARG A 353 1.59 -30.33 1.28
N PRO A 354 2.58 -31.20 1.59
CA PRO A 354 3.95 -30.78 1.83
C PRO A 354 4.54 -29.96 0.68
N VAL A 355 5.17 -28.83 1.03
CA VAL A 355 5.94 -28.00 0.10
C VAL A 355 7.42 -28.17 0.45
N GLY A 356 8.06 -29.16 -0.19
CA GLY A 356 9.43 -29.55 0.14
C GLY A 356 9.53 -30.34 1.45
N GLY A 357 10.76 -30.45 1.96
CA GLY A 357 11.07 -31.19 3.20
C GLY A 357 10.89 -30.37 4.49
N PRO A 358 11.03 -31.01 5.66
CA PRO A 358 11.02 -30.34 6.95
C PRO A 358 12.10 -29.26 7.04
N ARG A 359 11.78 -28.15 7.72
CA ARG A 359 12.67 -27.00 7.92
C ARG A 359 13.00 -26.85 9.39
N PRO A 360 14.25 -26.50 9.74
CA PRO A 360 14.68 -26.40 11.14
C PRO A 360 13.96 -25.28 11.91
N ALA A 361 13.47 -24.25 11.20
CA ALA A 361 12.63 -23.22 11.79
C ALA A 361 11.74 -22.56 10.74
N ALA A 362 10.65 -21.95 11.18
CA ALA A 362 9.88 -20.96 10.43
C ALA A 362 9.53 -19.77 11.32
N VAL A 363 9.51 -18.58 10.73
CA VAL A 363 9.03 -17.36 11.39
C VAL A 363 7.65 -17.02 10.85
N LEU A 364 6.74 -16.71 11.77
CA LEU A 364 5.38 -16.30 11.49
C LEU A 364 5.17 -14.88 12.00
N VAL A 365 4.51 -14.04 11.21
CA VAL A 365 4.14 -12.68 11.62
C VAL A 365 2.63 -12.58 11.50
N ALA A 366 1.97 -12.41 12.64
CA ALA A 366 0.54 -12.16 12.75
C ALA A 366 0.18 -10.84 12.05
N GLY A 367 -0.84 -10.85 11.19
CA GLY A 367 -1.34 -9.64 10.55
C GLY A 367 -2.20 -8.78 11.49
N PRO A 368 -2.95 -7.81 10.94
CA PRO A 368 -4.00 -7.09 11.68
C PRO A 368 -5.05 -8.06 12.21
N PRO A 369 -5.74 -7.76 13.33
CA PRO A 369 -6.72 -8.68 13.90
C PRO A 369 -7.87 -8.94 12.94
N LEU A 370 -8.16 -10.21 12.69
CA LEU A 370 -9.34 -10.65 11.95
C LEU A 370 -10.58 -10.72 12.85
N ALA A 371 -11.75 -10.96 12.24
CA ALA A 371 -13.01 -11.07 12.96
C ALA A 371 -12.92 -12.13 14.08
N GLY A 372 -13.15 -11.71 15.33
CA GLY A 372 -13.10 -12.58 16.51
C GLY A 372 -11.76 -12.59 17.24
N GLN A 373 -10.73 -11.94 16.70
CA GLN A 373 -9.47 -11.66 17.38
C GLN A 373 -9.50 -10.30 18.08
N SER A 374 -8.73 -10.16 19.15
CA SER A 374 -8.46 -8.91 19.84
C SER A 374 -7.02 -8.91 20.34
N HIS A 375 -6.21 -7.98 19.84
CA HIS A 375 -4.81 -7.79 20.27
C HIS A 375 -4.67 -6.90 21.52
N GLY A 376 -5.76 -6.73 22.28
CA GLY A 376 -5.80 -5.93 23.49
C GLY A 376 -4.99 -6.53 24.66
N ALA A 377 -5.10 -5.90 25.82
CA ALA A 377 -4.43 -6.35 27.04
C ALA A 377 -4.86 -7.77 27.42
N GLY A 378 -3.88 -8.65 27.68
CA GLY A 378 -4.13 -10.05 28.06
C GLY A 378 -4.22 -11.02 26.88
N ALA A 379 -4.18 -10.52 25.64
CA ALA A 379 -4.14 -11.36 24.45
C ALA A 379 -2.80 -12.08 24.26
N GLU A 380 -1.71 -11.64 24.90
CA GLU A 380 -0.37 -12.22 24.72
C GLU A 380 -0.29 -13.72 25.06
N GLY A 381 -1.14 -14.17 25.98
CA GLY A 381 -1.17 -15.56 26.45
C GLY A 381 -2.10 -16.47 25.67
N ASP A 382 -2.81 -15.98 24.65
CA ASP A 382 -3.73 -16.77 23.82
C ASP A 382 -3.35 -16.61 22.34
N VAL A 383 -2.63 -17.59 21.79
CA VAL A 383 -2.14 -17.58 20.40
C VAL A 383 -3.27 -17.45 19.38
N ARG A 384 -4.49 -17.89 19.72
CA ARG A 384 -5.66 -17.80 18.84
C ARG A 384 -6.12 -16.36 18.60
N GLN A 385 -5.71 -15.44 19.47
CA GLN A 385 -5.94 -14.00 19.27
C GLN A 385 -5.02 -13.42 18.20
N TRP A 386 -3.95 -14.12 17.79
CA TRP A 386 -2.91 -13.59 16.91
C TRP A 386 -2.71 -14.35 15.62
N LEU A 387 -2.84 -15.68 15.64
CA LEU A 387 -2.57 -16.54 14.49
C LEU A 387 -3.82 -17.29 14.04
N GLU A 388 -3.87 -17.62 12.75
CA GLU A 388 -5.03 -18.28 12.14
C GLU A 388 -4.77 -19.73 11.75
N GLY A 389 -5.87 -20.45 11.50
CA GLY A 389 -5.83 -21.75 10.84
C GLY A 389 -4.89 -22.76 11.53
N PRO A 390 -3.99 -23.43 10.78
CA PRO A 390 -3.01 -24.34 11.35
C PRO A 390 -1.94 -23.68 12.24
N HIS A 391 -1.68 -22.38 12.08
CA HIS A 391 -0.59 -21.71 12.79
C HIS A 391 -0.83 -21.58 14.28
N ARG A 392 -2.08 -21.37 14.72
CA ARG A 392 -2.41 -21.39 16.15
C ARG A 392 -2.25 -22.76 16.80
N GLU A 393 -2.23 -23.84 16.01
CA GLU A 393 -2.03 -25.20 16.52
C GLU A 393 -0.56 -25.54 16.79
N LEU A 394 0.38 -24.70 16.31
CA LEU A 394 1.82 -24.84 16.56
C LEU A 394 2.16 -24.76 18.05
N GLU A 395 1.30 -24.14 18.86
CA GLU A 395 1.46 -24.12 20.32
C GLU A 395 1.49 -25.53 20.93
N ARG A 396 0.89 -26.53 20.27
CA ARG A 396 0.94 -27.95 20.69
C ARG A 396 2.30 -28.62 20.44
N LEU A 397 3.26 -27.94 19.79
CA LEU A 397 4.65 -28.40 19.67
C LEU A 397 5.43 -28.27 20.97
N ASN A 398 4.96 -27.40 21.88
CA ASN A 398 5.59 -27.23 23.18
C ASN A 398 5.33 -28.48 24.03
N PRO A 399 6.33 -28.95 24.78
CA PRO A 399 6.13 -30.05 25.72
C PRO A 399 5.03 -29.68 26.72
N ALA A 400 4.31 -30.68 27.24
CA ALA A 400 3.20 -30.49 28.18
C ALA A 400 3.63 -29.97 29.58
N SER A 401 4.76 -29.25 29.65
CA SER A 401 5.50 -28.84 30.85
C SER A 401 4.62 -28.29 31.99
N PRO A 402 5.05 -28.50 33.24
CA PRO A 402 4.25 -28.24 34.43
C PRO A 402 4.24 -26.74 34.74
N GLU A 403 3.23 -26.05 34.21
CA GLU A 403 2.81 -24.70 34.59
C GLU A 403 3.81 -23.53 34.41
N PRO A 404 3.30 -22.31 34.15
CA PRO A 404 1.91 -21.98 33.81
C PRO A 404 1.60 -22.33 32.34
N ARG A 405 0.43 -22.95 32.10
CA ARG A 405 -0.09 -23.16 30.74
C ARG A 405 -0.60 -21.82 30.19
N CYS A 406 -0.34 -21.53 28.92
CA CYS A 406 -0.92 -20.37 28.27
C CYS A 406 -2.45 -20.52 28.23
N ALA A 407 -3.17 -19.40 28.28
CA ALA A 407 -4.63 -19.44 28.36
C ALA A 407 -5.21 -20.00 27.05
N GLY A 408 -5.97 -21.10 27.13
CA GLY A 408 -6.60 -21.70 25.96
C GLY A 408 -5.74 -22.70 25.17
N VAL A 409 -4.56 -23.07 25.67
CA VAL A 409 -3.72 -24.12 25.07
C VAL A 409 -4.45 -25.48 25.11
N PRO A 410 -4.63 -26.16 23.98
CA PRO A 410 -5.19 -27.51 23.94
C PRO A 410 -4.36 -28.50 24.77
N SER A 411 -5.02 -29.36 25.53
CA SER A 411 -4.40 -30.21 26.56
C SER A 411 -3.63 -31.43 26.05
N ALA A 412 -3.65 -31.71 24.75
CA ALA A 412 -3.02 -32.90 24.17
C ALA A 412 -1.70 -32.54 23.45
N PRO A 413 -0.54 -33.09 23.87
CA PRO A 413 0.70 -32.96 23.12
C PRO A 413 0.53 -33.56 21.71
N CYS A 414 1.09 -32.91 20.69
CA CYS A 414 0.79 -33.30 19.31
C CYS A 414 1.57 -34.55 18.86
N ALA A 415 0.91 -35.42 18.09
CA ALA A 415 1.57 -36.44 17.29
C ALA A 415 2.33 -35.79 16.11
N PRO A 416 3.50 -36.30 15.68
CA PRO A 416 4.22 -35.77 14.52
C PRO A 416 3.31 -35.70 13.27
N GLY A 417 3.38 -34.60 12.50
CA GLY A 417 2.74 -34.48 11.19
C GLY A 417 1.62 -33.43 11.04
N PRO A 418 0.55 -33.38 11.87
CA PRO A 418 -0.52 -32.38 11.70
C PRO A 418 -0.25 -31.02 12.35
N CYS A 419 0.41 -30.98 13.52
CA CYS A 419 0.63 -29.73 14.27
C CYS A 419 2.04 -29.15 14.15
N ASP A 420 2.90 -29.71 13.30
CA ASP A 420 4.17 -29.11 12.88
C ASP A 420 4.05 -28.36 11.55
N ARG A 421 2.82 -28.25 11.03
CA ARG A 421 2.55 -27.67 9.72
C ARG A 421 2.53 -26.16 9.75
N VAL A 422 3.25 -25.56 8.82
CA VAL A 422 3.18 -24.12 8.56
C VAL A 422 2.72 -23.90 7.12
N VAL A 423 1.63 -23.15 6.96
CA VAL A 423 1.03 -22.88 5.65
C VAL A 423 1.82 -21.79 4.94
N VAL A 424 2.52 -22.16 3.87
CA VAL A 424 3.26 -21.25 2.99
C VAL A 424 2.41 -20.87 1.78
N ALA A 425 1.33 -20.14 2.03
CA ALA A 425 0.43 -19.67 0.99
C ALA A 425 0.16 -18.17 1.14
N PRO A 426 -0.25 -17.48 0.06
CA PRO A 426 -0.64 -16.07 0.14
C PRO A 426 -1.73 -15.82 1.20
N PRO A 427 -1.86 -14.58 1.68
CA PRO A 427 -2.98 -14.17 2.52
C PRO A 427 -4.33 -14.50 1.87
N ALA A 428 -5.31 -14.83 2.70
CA ALA A 428 -6.70 -15.12 2.37
C ALA A 428 -7.64 -14.36 3.31
N ALA A 429 -8.94 -14.37 3.03
CA ALA A 429 -9.92 -13.63 3.84
C ALA A 429 -9.96 -14.08 5.31
N ASP A 430 -9.55 -15.32 5.60
CA ASP A 430 -9.54 -15.97 6.91
C ASP A 430 -8.12 -16.23 7.44
N ARG A 431 -7.08 -15.70 6.77
CA ARG A 431 -5.68 -15.87 7.15
C ARG A 431 -4.82 -14.74 6.60
N ASN A 432 -4.19 -13.96 7.47
CA ASN A 432 -3.27 -12.90 7.06
C ASN A 432 -1.85 -13.03 7.63
N ASP A 433 -1.57 -14.14 8.32
CA ASP A 433 -0.22 -14.52 8.73
C ASP A 433 0.79 -14.54 7.56
N ALA A 434 1.90 -13.82 7.72
CA ALA A 434 3.06 -13.99 6.85
C ALA A 434 3.98 -15.09 7.40
N VAL A 435 4.46 -15.96 6.52
CA VAL A 435 5.33 -17.07 6.87
C VAL A 435 6.61 -17.02 6.06
N VAL A 436 7.73 -17.20 6.74
CA VAL A 436 9.03 -17.47 6.10
C VAL A 436 9.58 -18.78 6.67
N ALA A 437 9.61 -19.80 5.81
CA ALA A 437 10.17 -21.11 6.07
C ALA A 437 11.21 -21.41 4.97
N PRO A 438 12.51 -21.40 5.31
CA PRO A 438 13.61 -21.42 4.35
C PRO A 438 13.93 -22.81 3.83
#